data_AF-A0A5N8Z380-F1
#
_entry.id   AF-A0A5N8Z380-F1
#
_cell.length_a   1.000
_cell.length_b   1.000
_cell.length_c   1.000
_cell.angle_alpha   90.00
_cell.angle_beta   90.00
_cell.angle_gamma   90.00
#
_symmetry.space_group_name_H-M   'P 1'
#
loop_
_entity.id
_entity.type
_entity.pdbx_description
1 polymer ?
#
loop_
_entity_poly.entity_id
_entity_poly.type
_entity_poly.pdbx_seq_one_letter_code
_entity_poly.pdbx_strand_id
1 'polypeptide(L)'
;MNLRVKDVAEQLNISEKTVYKWLRDGLLPARRIGKTWIITEEALRSVSTPASLRPENDATRSAPHRLITSRFNRLSKDPLKIEPTYSEGETLNKFVDILSGATEQGLNKVLGPRSSDQSTIKTIASSLEAAEGEILLQGIGLREFFGEKSYTAILRQMASNNQAVQVRAILVNPVSEFARARAVAEDGLQFQDEGRFKSGPLYNDSWRSLNVIADLKKQSELKTRFGIDVRFVDHWPSVYMVMTAQSAFIETYHFGKPDSSLDGTSIDGLVPMFHFGSSSSYAQILRQHFNYIWSGSNPHIKTFSLEEIAEAMQVVF
;
A
#
# COMPACT_ATOMS: atom_id res chain seq x y z
N MET A 1 13.87 26.07 7.97
CA MET A 1 14.65 26.75 6.91
C MET A 1 15.46 25.70 6.14
N ASN A 2 15.68 25.87 4.83
CA ASN A 2 16.42 24.91 4.00
C ASN A 2 17.90 25.32 3.92
N LEU A 3 18.81 24.44 4.34
CA LEU A 3 20.25 24.66 4.41
C LEU A 3 20.97 23.84 3.33
N ARG A 4 22.05 24.39 2.77
CA ARG A 4 22.96 23.64 1.88
C ARG A 4 24.10 23.05 2.69
N VAL A 5 24.85 22.13 2.06
CA VAL A 5 26.01 21.47 2.69
C VAL A 5 27.01 22.45 3.28
N LYS A 6 27.26 23.57 2.60
CA LYS A 6 28.15 24.63 3.06
C LYS A 6 27.63 25.30 4.35
N ASP A 7 26.35 25.65 4.37
CA ASP A 7 25.70 26.28 5.53
C ASP A 7 25.73 25.35 6.75
N VAL A 8 25.55 24.04 6.52
CA VAL A 8 25.63 23.01 7.57
C VAL A 8 27.06 22.80 8.08
N ALA A 9 28.06 22.86 7.19
CA ALA A 9 29.46 22.76 7.55
C ALA A 9 29.90 23.94 8.44
N GLU A 10 29.47 25.15 8.09
CA GLU A 10 29.71 26.37 8.88
C GLU A 10 28.97 26.33 10.23
N GLN A 11 27.71 25.89 10.26
CA GLN A 11 26.90 25.85 11.49
C GLN A 11 27.38 24.80 12.50
N LEU A 12 27.95 23.68 12.03
CA LEU A 12 28.49 22.62 12.89
C LEU A 12 30.01 22.70 13.09
N ASN A 13 30.68 23.67 12.46
CA ASN A 13 32.14 23.83 12.47
C ASN A 13 32.89 22.54 12.06
N ILE A 14 32.42 21.87 11.00
CA ILE A 14 33.02 20.65 10.44
C ILE A 14 33.31 20.81 8.95
N SER A 15 34.20 19.99 8.39
CA SER A 15 34.49 20.04 6.95
C SER A 15 33.28 19.60 6.10
N GLU A 16 33.08 20.22 4.94
CA GLU A 16 32.04 19.80 3.97
C GLU A 16 32.17 18.32 3.59
N LYS A 17 33.40 17.79 3.55
CA LYS A 17 33.68 16.36 3.28
C LYS A 17 33.05 15.45 4.33
N THR A 18 33.03 15.87 5.59
CA THR A 18 32.37 15.15 6.69
C THR A 18 30.86 15.17 6.53
N VAL A 19 30.28 16.32 6.13
CA VAL A 19 28.85 16.44 5.86
C VAL A 19 28.43 15.53 4.69
N TYR A 20 29.19 15.51 3.58
CA TYR A 20 28.94 14.59 2.47
C TYR A 20 29.05 13.12 2.88
N LYS A 21 29.94 12.79 3.81
CA LYS A 21 30.04 11.43 4.36
C LYS A 21 28.78 11.08 5.17
N TRP A 22 28.30 11.96 6.04
CA TRP A 22 27.08 11.74 6.81
C TRP A 22 25.82 11.62 5.95
N LEU A 23 25.77 12.37 4.84
CA LEU A 23 24.71 12.26 3.84
C LEU A 23 24.75 10.90 3.12
N ARG A 24 25.94 10.37 2.84
CA ARG A 24 26.12 9.06 2.20
C ARG A 24 25.82 7.91 3.15
N ASP A 25 26.21 8.04 4.40
CA ASP A 25 26.07 7.02 5.45
C ASP A 25 24.66 7.05 6.09
N GLY A 26 23.77 7.94 5.63
CA GLY A 26 22.38 8.05 6.10
C GLY A 26 22.22 8.67 7.49
N LEU A 27 23.28 9.23 8.07
CA LEU A 27 23.30 9.82 9.41
C LEU A 27 22.66 11.20 9.47
N LEU A 28 22.59 11.90 8.33
CA LEU A 28 21.96 13.21 8.21
C LEU A 28 20.85 13.14 7.16
N PRO A 29 19.56 13.23 7.55
CA PRO A 29 18.45 13.23 6.62
C PRO A 29 18.52 14.44 5.68
N ALA A 30 18.50 14.20 4.36
CA ALA A 30 18.57 15.26 3.37
C ALA A 30 17.91 14.86 2.05
N ARG A 31 17.46 15.87 1.29
CA ARG A 31 16.87 15.69 -0.04
C ARG A 31 17.86 16.11 -1.11
N ARG A 32 18.05 15.27 -2.13
CA ARG A 32 18.84 15.64 -3.32
C ARG A 32 17.91 16.24 -4.38
N ILE A 33 18.17 17.49 -4.76
CA ILE A 33 17.50 18.16 -5.89
C ILE A 33 18.58 18.40 -6.96
N GLY A 34 18.54 17.59 -8.02
CA GLY A 34 19.57 17.59 -9.07
C GLY A 34 20.96 17.19 -8.54
N LYS A 35 21.94 18.11 -8.61
CA LYS A 35 23.31 17.91 -8.10
C LYS A 35 23.51 18.40 -6.67
N THR A 36 22.50 18.99 -6.04
CA THR A 36 22.64 19.68 -4.74
C THR A 36 21.86 18.97 -3.64
N TRP A 37 22.45 18.89 -2.45
CA TRP A 37 21.80 18.38 -1.25
C TRP A 37 21.16 19.54 -0.46
N ILE A 38 19.92 19.32 -0.04
CA ILE A 38 19.14 20.24 0.78
C ILE A 38 18.85 19.56 2.11
N ILE A 39 19.27 20.19 3.20
CA ILE A 39 19.18 19.69 4.57
C ILE A 39 18.22 20.62 5.32
N THR A 40 17.25 20.07 6.04
CA THR A 40 16.35 20.89 6.87
C THR A 40 17.01 21.18 8.22
N GLU A 41 16.72 22.34 8.79
CA GLU A 41 17.23 22.70 10.13
C GLU A 41 16.79 21.70 11.22
N GLU A 42 15.63 21.07 11.05
CA GLU A 42 15.13 20.00 11.92
C GLU A 42 16.03 18.75 11.86
N ALA A 43 16.47 18.35 10.67
CA ALA A 43 17.41 17.25 10.47
C ALA A 43 18.80 17.55 11.04
N LEU A 44 19.17 18.83 11.12
CA LEU A 44 20.42 19.24 11.77
C LEU A 44 20.33 19.12 13.30
N ARG A 45 19.21 19.55 13.88
CA ARG A 45 18.98 19.47 15.34
C ARG A 45 18.96 18.03 15.85
N SER A 46 18.49 17.07 15.06
CA SER A 46 18.55 15.65 15.43
C SER A 46 19.98 15.11 15.57
N VAL A 47 20.97 15.71 14.89
CA VAL A 47 22.38 15.30 14.96
C VAL A 47 23.13 16.06 16.06
N SER A 48 22.77 17.31 16.34
CA SER A 48 23.44 18.16 17.35
C SER A 48 22.98 17.92 18.79
N THR A 49 22.06 16.99 19.05
CA THR A 49 21.62 16.68 20.41
C THR A 49 22.38 15.46 20.94
N PRO A 50 23.50 15.60 21.69
CA PRO A 50 24.05 14.49 22.44
C PRO A 50 23.04 14.04 23.50
N ALA A 51 22.87 12.72 23.66
CA ALA A 51 21.92 12.06 24.55
C ALA A 51 22.26 12.17 26.05
N SER A 52 22.88 13.25 26.51
CA SER A 52 23.17 13.51 27.92
C SER A 52 22.90 14.97 28.26
N LEU A 53 22.12 15.15 29.34
CA LEU A 53 21.70 16.42 29.98
C LEU A 53 20.34 17.00 29.50
N ARG A 54 19.25 16.49 30.10
CA ARG A 54 18.06 17.32 30.41
C ARG A 54 18.04 17.56 31.92
N PRO A 55 18.11 18.80 32.42
CA PRO A 55 17.75 19.10 33.80
C PRO A 55 16.22 19.10 33.92
N GLU A 56 15.73 18.41 34.94
CA GLU A 56 14.41 18.64 35.50
C GLU A 56 14.33 20.05 36.09
N ASN A 57 13.41 20.86 35.57
CA ASN A 57 12.54 21.79 36.30
C ASN A 57 12.08 22.90 35.35
N ASP A 58 10.76 22.98 35.11
CA ASP A 58 10.08 24.22 35.45
C ASP A 58 8.58 24.01 35.59
N ALA A 59 8.07 24.45 36.72
CA ALA A 59 6.66 24.54 37.02
C ALA A 59 6.15 25.94 36.64
N THR A 60 4.89 25.97 36.20
CA THR A 60 3.91 27.08 36.20
C THR A 60 3.62 27.86 34.89
N ARG A 61 2.29 27.92 34.63
CA ARG A 61 1.49 28.77 33.72
C ARG A 61 1.47 28.31 32.25
N SER A 62 0.35 28.08 31.57
CA SER A 62 -1.09 28.39 31.80
C SER A 62 -1.92 27.61 30.75
N ALA A 63 -3.10 27.11 31.14
CA ALA A 63 -4.03 26.34 30.28
C ALA A 63 -4.64 27.21 29.14
N PRO A 64 -5.03 26.63 27.99
CA PRO A 64 -6.35 25.98 27.90
C PRO A 64 -6.44 24.70 27.04
N HIS A 65 -7.59 24.02 27.21
CA HIS A 65 -8.14 22.86 26.48
C HIS A 65 -7.62 21.46 26.85
N ARG A 66 -8.30 20.87 27.86
CA ARG A 66 -8.34 19.43 28.11
C ARG A 66 -8.96 18.71 26.91
N LEU A 67 -8.13 18.09 26.08
CA LEU A 67 -8.54 16.93 25.28
C LEU A 67 -8.46 15.69 26.16
N ILE A 68 -9.52 14.89 26.12
CA ILE A 68 -9.69 13.64 26.87
C ILE A 68 -8.76 12.58 26.25
N THR A 69 -7.47 12.61 26.58
CA THR A 69 -6.50 11.59 26.12
C THR A 69 -5.42 11.28 27.17
N SER A 70 -5.72 11.38 28.47
CA SER A 70 -4.70 11.13 29.52
C SER A 70 -4.81 9.79 30.26
N ARG A 71 -5.43 8.76 29.66
CA ARG A 71 -5.49 7.42 30.29
C ARG A 71 -4.96 6.24 29.48
N PHE A 72 -4.53 6.40 28.23
CA PHE A 72 -4.14 5.24 27.40
C PHE A 72 -2.65 5.07 27.07
N ASN A 73 -1.78 6.04 27.38
CA ASN A 73 -0.34 5.87 27.11
C ASN A 73 0.47 5.89 28.41
N ARG A 74 0.39 4.78 29.14
CA ARG A 74 1.47 4.34 30.03
C ARG A 74 1.87 2.93 29.62
N LEU A 75 2.45 2.81 28.42
CA LEU A 75 3.23 1.62 28.06
C LEU A 75 4.44 1.59 29.01
N SER A 76 4.33 0.71 30.00
CA SER A 76 5.40 0.38 30.94
C SER A 76 6.65 -0.02 30.17
N LYS A 77 7.74 0.74 30.38
CA LYS A 77 9.09 0.43 29.88
C LYS A 77 9.74 -0.67 30.74
N ASP A 78 9.07 -1.80 30.85
CA ASP A 78 9.66 -3.00 31.43
C ASP A 78 9.27 -4.17 30.54
N PRO A 79 10.17 -4.72 29.71
CA PRO A 79 9.91 -5.95 29.01
C PRO A 79 9.95 -7.06 30.05
N LEU A 80 8.83 -7.22 30.77
CA LEU A 80 8.60 -8.38 31.62
C LEU A 80 8.90 -9.61 30.76
N LYS A 81 9.90 -10.38 31.18
CA LYS A 81 10.02 -11.79 30.81
C LYS A 81 8.73 -12.45 31.26
N ILE A 82 7.75 -12.51 30.36
CA ILE A 82 6.55 -13.31 30.54
C ILE A 82 7.04 -14.75 30.32
N GLU A 83 7.34 -15.46 31.41
CA GLU A 83 7.45 -16.91 31.31
C GLU A 83 6.10 -17.46 30.82
N PRO A 84 6.09 -18.37 29.84
CA PRO A 84 4.84 -18.90 29.31
C PRO A 84 4.08 -19.59 30.43
N THR A 85 2.94 -19.02 30.80
CA THR A 85 2.07 -19.48 31.90
C THR A 85 1.24 -20.73 31.52
N TYR A 86 1.60 -21.40 30.43
CA TYR A 86 0.84 -22.51 29.86
C TYR A 86 1.60 -23.81 30.10
N SER A 87 0.88 -24.85 30.51
CA SER A 87 1.38 -26.21 30.43
C SER A 87 1.71 -26.56 28.96
N GLU A 88 2.64 -27.49 28.74
CA GLU A 88 2.99 -27.98 27.40
C GLU A 88 1.74 -28.48 26.65
N GLY A 89 0.81 -29.12 27.37
CA GLY A 89 -0.47 -29.59 26.82
C GLY A 89 -1.38 -28.47 26.35
N GLU A 90 -1.50 -27.37 27.12
CA GLU A 90 -2.29 -26.20 26.69
C GLU A 90 -1.66 -25.49 25.49
N THR A 91 -0.33 -25.43 25.44
CA THR A 91 0.40 -24.86 24.30
C THR A 91 0.16 -25.70 23.04
N LEU A 92 0.23 -27.03 23.16
CA LEU A 92 -0.05 -27.93 22.04
C LEU A 92 -1.49 -27.82 21.56
N ASN A 93 -2.47 -27.81 22.47
CA ASN A 93 -3.88 -27.65 22.13
C ASN A 93 -4.12 -26.33 21.38
N LYS A 94 -3.51 -25.24 21.84
CA LYS A 94 -3.58 -23.95 21.14
C LYS A 94 -3.08 -24.04 19.69
N PHE A 95 -1.97 -24.73 19.44
CA PHE A 95 -1.47 -24.89 18.07
C PHE A 95 -2.40 -25.75 17.22
N VAL A 96 -2.92 -26.85 17.79
CA VAL A 96 -3.89 -27.71 17.11
C VAL A 96 -5.15 -26.92 16.76
N ASP A 97 -5.69 -26.14 17.69
CA ASP A 97 -6.90 -25.34 17.47
C ASP A 97 -6.70 -24.29 16.36
N ILE A 98 -5.55 -23.62 16.35
CA ILE A 98 -5.21 -22.64 15.30
C ILE A 98 -5.11 -23.33 13.93
N LEU A 99 -4.41 -24.46 13.84
CA LEU A 99 -4.20 -25.16 12.57
C LEU A 99 -5.49 -25.81 12.04
N SER A 100 -6.28 -26.43 12.93
CA SER A 100 -7.58 -27.00 12.60
C SER A 100 -8.52 -25.90 12.12
N GLY A 101 -8.66 -24.82 12.88
CA GLY A 101 -9.49 -23.68 12.50
C GLY A 101 -9.05 -23.04 11.18
N ALA A 102 -7.75 -22.83 10.98
CA ALA A 102 -7.22 -22.32 9.71
C ALA A 102 -7.58 -23.23 8.52
N THR A 103 -7.37 -24.54 8.68
CA THR A 103 -7.67 -25.53 7.64
C THR A 103 -9.16 -25.59 7.33
N GLU A 104 -10.01 -25.59 8.36
CA GLU A 104 -11.48 -25.58 8.22
C GLU A 104 -12.00 -24.34 7.49
N GLN A 105 -11.37 -23.18 7.72
CA GLN A 105 -11.69 -21.94 7.01
C GLN A 105 -11.04 -21.86 5.61
N GLY A 106 -10.32 -22.91 5.19
CA GLY A 106 -9.66 -23.01 3.88
C GLY A 106 -8.45 -22.11 3.74
N LEU A 107 -7.79 -21.72 4.84
CA LEU A 107 -6.53 -21.00 4.82
C LEU A 107 -5.40 -21.97 4.48
N ASN A 108 -4.74 -21.75 3.36
CA ASN A 108 -3.62 -22.56 2.89
C ASN A 108 -2.29 -22.05 3.44
N LYS A 109 -2.07 -20.73 3.41
CA LYS A 109 -0.80 -20.10 3.82
C LYS A 109 -1.01 -18.72 4.42
N VAL A 110 -0.21 -18.40 5.43
CA VAL A 110 0.10 -17.02 5.81
C VAL A 110 1.39 -16.64 5.08
N LEU A 111 1.29 -15.62 4.24
CA LEU A 111 2.33 -15.14 3.35
C LEU A 111 2.92 -13.83 3.88
N GLY A 112 4.16 -13.54 3.47
CA GLY A 112 4.81 -12.27 3.78
C GLY A 112 4.16 -11.09 3.05
N PRO A 113 4.69 -9.87 3.28
CA PRO A 113 4.18 -8.68 2.60
C PRO A 113 4.43 -8.72 1.10
N ARG A 114 3.41 -8.45 0.27
CA ARG A 114 3.53 -8.52 -1.19
C ARG A 114 4.45 -7.48 -1.81
N SER A 115 4.75 -6.38 -1.10
CA SER A 115 5.64 -5.35 -1.65
C SER A 115 7.12 -5.76 -1.57
N SER A 116 7.49 -6.64 -0.65
CA SER A 116 8.89 -6.94 -0.33
C SER A 116 9.25 -8.43 -0.29
N ASP A 117 8.31 -9.31 0.05
CA ASP A 117 8.58 -10.74 0.15
C ASP A 117 8.54 -11.44 -1.22
N GLN A 118 9.69 -11.90 -1.68
CA GLN A 118 9.84 -12.59 -2.95
C GLN A 118 9.09 -13.93 -3.01
N SER A 119 8.93 -14.61 -1.88
CA SER A 119 8.17 -15.88 -1.82
C SER A 119 6.70 -15.64 -2.11
N THR A 120 6.12 -14.60 -1.48
CA THR A 120 4.76 -14.14 -1.73
C THR A 120 4.58 -13.75 -3.19
N ILE A 121 5.49 -12.92 -3.73
CA ILE A 121 5.39 -12.45 -5.12
C ILE A 121 5.36 -13.63 -6.10
N LYS A 122 6.26 -14.62 -5.91
CA LYS A 122 6.33 -15.83 -6.73
C LYS A 122 5.10 -16.71 -6.59
N THR A 123 4.58 -16.86 -5.36
CA THR A 123 3.39 -17.68 -5.11
C THR A 123 2.17 -17.13 -5.87
N ILE A 124 1.99 -15.81 -5.85
CA ILE A 124 0.92 -15.14 -6.62
C ILE A 124 1.18 -15.29 -8.12
N ALA A 125 2.42 -15.05 -8.58
CA ALA A 125 2.80 -15.20 -9.99
C ALA A 125 2.47 -16.60 -10.54
N SER A 126 2.91 -17.66 -9.85
CA SER A 126 2.65 -19.04 -10.27
C SER A 126 1.15 -19.36 -10.28
N SER A 127 0.38 -18.82 -9.34
CA SER A 127 -1.08 -18.99 -9.36
C SER A 127 -1.76 -18.24 -10.51
N LEU A 128 -1.19 -17.13 -10.98
CA LEU A 128 -1.67 -16.40 -12.15
C LEU A 128 -1.26 -17.12 -13.43
N GLU A 129 -0.01 -17.55 -13.56
CA GLU A 129 0.49 -18.27 -14.74
C GLU A 129 -0.29 -19.56 -15.03
N ALA A 130 -0.75 -20.25 -13.98
CA ALA A 130 -1.58 -21.44 -14.08
C ALA A 130 -3.10 -21.15 -14.12
N ALA A 131 -3.52 -19.88 -14.14
CA ALA A 131 -4.92 -19.54 -14.06
C ALA A 131 -5.66 -19.81 -15.38
N GLU A 132 -6.87 -20.33 -15.24
CA GLU A 132 -7.85 -20.49 -16.33
C GLU A 132 -9.21 -19.98 -15.86
N GLY A 133 -10.09 -19.68 -16.82
CA GLY A 133 -11.43 -19.22 -16.53
C GLY A 133 -11.43 -17.76 -16.09
N GLU A 134 -11.60 -17.49 -14.80
CA GLU A 134 -11.77 -16.14 -14.29
C GLU A 134 -10.65 -15.72 -13.33
N ILE A 135 -10.20 -14.48 -13.49
CA ILE A 135 -9.33 -13.78 -12.55
C ILE A 135 -10.04 -12.52 -12.06
N LEU A 136 -10.20 -12.41 -10.74
CA LEU A 136 -10.75 -11.21 -10.09
C LEU A 136 -9.62 -10.45 -9.39
N LEU A 137 -9.52 -9.16 -9.69
CA LEU A 137 -8.53 -8.27 -9.10
C LEU A 137 -9.26 -7.13 -8.40
N GLN A 138 -8.90 -6.85 -7.15
CA GLN A 138 -9.44 -5.70 -6.41
C GLN A 138 -8.32 -5.00 -5.67
N GLY A 139 -8.23 -3.68 -5.82
CA GLY A 139 -7.31 -2.88 -5.04
C GLY A 139 -7.39 -1.41 -5.40
N ILE A 140 -6.51 -0.59 -4.84
CA ILE A 140 -6.58 0.86 -5.07
C ILE A 140 -6.12 1.20 -6.49
N GLY A 141 -4.86 0.91 -6.82
CA GLY A 141 -4.27 1.19 -8.13
C GLY A 141 -3.80 -0.05 -8.89
N LEU A 142 -3.69 -1.20 -8.22
CA LEU A 142 -3.25 -2.48 -8.81
C LEU A 142 -1.98 -2.35 -9.69
N ARG A 143 -1.01 -1.53 -9.24
CA ARG A 143 0.21 -1.22 -9.99
C ARG A 143 1.05 -2.44 -10.34
N GLU A 144 0.91 -3.54 -9.61
CA GLU A 144 1.56 -4.81 -9.94
C GLU A 144 1.04 -5.46 -11.23
N PHE A 145 -0.20 -5.16 -11.63
CA PHE A 145 -0.87 -5.68 -12.82
C PHE A 145 -0.90 -4.68 -13.97
N PHE A 146 -1.06 -3.40 -13.65
CA PHE A 146 -1.25 -2.33 -14.63
C PHE A 146 -0.14 -1.30 -14.55
N GLY A 147 1.09 -1.70 -14.24
CA GLY A 147 2.21 -0.77 -14.11
C GLY A 147 3.44 -1.29 -14.82
N GLU A 148 4.61 -0.85 -14.34
CA GLU A 148 5.91 -1.38 -14.77
C GLU A 148 6.34 -2.62 -13.95
N LYS A 149 5.47 -3.07 -13.04
CA LYS A 149 5.74 -4.15 -12.08
C LYS A 149 5.41 -5.53 -12.63
N SER A 150 5.74 -6.54 -11.81
CA SER A 150 5.93 -7.96 -12.10
C SER A 150 4.77 -8.69 -12.80
N TYR A 151 3.50 -8.47 -12.45
CA TYR A 151 2.39 -9.27 -13.01
C TYR A 151 1.84 -8.75 -14.33
N THR A 152 2.18 -7.52 -14.71
CA THR A 152 1.83 -6.94 -16.02
C THR A 152 2.33 -7.82 -17.17
N ALA A 153 3.54 -8.36 -17.05
CA ALA A 153 4.11 -9.26 -18.04
C ALA A 153 3.29 -10.55 -18.20
N ILE A 154 2.78 -11.09 -17.09
CA ILE A 154 1.91 -12.27 -17.11
C ILE A 154 0.64 -11.94 -17.88
N LEU A 155 -0.08 -10.86 -17.56
CA LEU A 155 -1.30 -10.47 -18.26
C LEU A 155 -1.08 -10.24 -19.77
N ARG A 156 0.04 -9.59 -20.13
CA ARG A 156 0.43 -9.41 -21.53
C ARG A 156 0.70 -10.73 -22.23
N GLN A 157 1.33 -11.68 -21.55
CA GLN A 157 1.55 -13.03 -22.06
C GLN A 157 0.23 -13.79 -22.23
N MET A 158 -0.71 -13.69 -21.28
CA MET A 158 -2.05 -14.28 -21.40
C MET A 158 -2.77 -13.75 -22.64
N ALA A 159 -2.76 -12.43 -22.84
CA ALA A 159 -3.35 -11.76 -24.00
C ALA A 159 -2.69 -12.19 -25.31
N SER A 160 -1.35 -12.18 -25.35
CA SER A 160 -0.57 -12.58 -26.53
C SER A 160 -0.90 -14.01 -26.94
N ASN A 161 -0.92 -14.93 -25.97
CA ASN A 161 -1.18 -16.35 -26.16
C ASN A 161 -2.67 -16.69 -26.36
N ASN A 162 -3.58 -15.71 -26.29
CA ASN A 162 -5.03 -15.94 -26.33
C ASN A 162 -5.47 -17.03 -25.34
N GLN A 163 -4.97 -16.95 -24.10
CA GLN A 163 -5.34 -17.89 -23.05
C GLN A 163 -6.84 -17.77 -22.71
N ALA A 164 -7.46 -18.87 -22.27
CA ALA A 164 -8.86 -18.88 -21.85
C ALA A 164 -9.04 -18.27 -20.46
N VAL A 165 -8.91 -16.95 -20.40
CA VAL A 165 -8.94 -16.17 -19.16
C VAL A 165 -9.78 -14.92 -19.35
N GLN A 166 -10.63 -14.64 -18.37
CA GLN A 166 -11.43 -13.43 -18.25
C GLN A 166 -11.00 -12.69 -16.99
N VAL A 167 -10.37 -11.53 -17.17
CA VAL A 167 -9.91 -10.69 -16.08
C VAL A 167 -10.97 -9.64 -15.77
N ARG A 168 -11.41 -9.55 -14.51
CA ARG A 168 -12.26 -8.47 -14.01
C ARG A 168 -11.53 -7.73 -12.90
N ALA A 169 -11.31 -6.43 -13.07
CA ALA A 169 -10.58 -5.63 -12.09
C ALA A 169 -11.39 -4.45 -11.56
N ILE A 170 -11.45 -4.29 -10.23
CA ILE A 170 -12.03 -3.12 -9.55
C ILE A 170 -10.89 -2.28 -8.97
N LEU A 171 -10.81 -1.03 -9.40
CA LEU A 171 -9.87 -0.03 -8.90
C LEU A 171 -10.63 1.12 -8.22
N VAL A 172 -9.94 1.86 -7.36
CA VAL A 172 -10.48 3.12 -6.83
C VAL A 172 -10.46 4.17 -7.93
N ASN A 173 -11.55 4.94 -8.05
CA ASN A 173 -11.58 6.10 -8.91
C ASN A 173 -10.50 7.11 -8.46
N PRO A 174 -9.50 7.39 -9.31
CA PRO A 174 -8.35 8.22 -8.94
C PRO A 174 -8.68 9.70 -8.73
N VAL A 175 -9.85 10.17 -9.18
CA VAL A 175 -10.31 11.55 -8.96
C VAL A 175 -11.36 11.67 -7.85
N SER A 176 -11.66 10.57 -7.16
CA SER A 176 -12.62 10.53 -6.06
C SER A 176 -12.10 11.18 -4.77
N GLU A 177 -13.04 11.53 -3.88
CA GLU A 177 -12.71 11.99 -2.53
C GLU A 177 -11.91 10.94 -1.73
N PHE A 178 -12.09 9.65 -1.99
CA PHE A 178 -11.30 8.60 -1.35
C PHE A 178 -9.83 8.60 -1.80
N ALA A 179 -9.58 8.82 -3.10
CA ALA A 179 -8.22 8.98 -3.61
C ALA A 179 -7.55 10.23 -3.00
N ARG A 180 -8.31 11.32 -2.82
CA ARG A 180 -7.83 12.53 -2.11
C ARG A 180 -7.55 12.27 -0.64
N ALA A 181 -8.45 11.58 0.06
CA ALA A 181 -8.27 11.21 1.46
C ALA A 181 -6.98 10.38 1.66
N ARG A 182 -6.69 9.47 0.73
CA ARG A 182 -5.44 8.71 0.71
C ARG A 182 -4.22 9.60 0.54
N ALA A 183 -4.22 10.46 -0.47
CA ALA A 183 -3.12 11.39 -0.72
C ALA A 183 -2.85 12.29 0.50
N VAL A 184 -3.90 12.74 1.19
CA VAL A 184 -3.76 13.52 2.44
C VAL A 184 -3.17 12.68 3.57
N ALA A 185 -3.56 11.41 3.72
CA ALA A 185 -3.04 10.53 4.76
C ALA A 185 -1.54 10.19 4.55
N GLU A 186 -1.12 10.01 3.30
CA GLU A 186 0.26 9.62 2.95
C GLU A 186 1.19 10.82 2.87
N ASP A 187 0.74 11.90 2.24
CA ASP A 187 1.60 13.04 1.88
C ASP A 187 1.21 14.35 2.58
N GLY A 188 0.08 14.41 3.30
CA GLY A 188 -0.34 15.56 4.11
C GLY A 188 -1.32 16.52 3.44
N LEU A 189 -1.77 17.53 4.19
CA LEU A 189 -2.86 18.46 3.80
C LEU A 189 -2.59 19.26 2.52
N GLN A 190 -1.34 19.37 2.07
CA GLN A 190 -1.03 20.03 0.80
C GLN A 190 -1.71 19.39 -0.42
N PHE A 191 -2.19 18.15 -0.32
CA PHE A 191 -2.92 17.46 -1.39
C PHE A 191 -4.43 17.75 -1.40
N GLN A 192 -4.90 18.68 -0.55
CA GLN A 192 -6.22 19.31 -0.72
C GLN A 192 -6.26 20.22 -1.96
N ASP A 193 -5.13 20.79 -2.35
CA ASP A 193 -5.02 21.61 -3.56
C ASP A 193 -5.07 20.71 -4.81
N GLU A 194 -5.97 21.05 -5.75
CA GLU A 194 -6.21 20.23 -6.94
C GLU A 194 -4.99 20.11 -7.85
N GLY A 195 -4.22 21.20 -8.01
CA GLY A 195 -3.00 21.20 -8.81
C GLY A 195 -1.94 20.28 -8.22
N ARG A 196 -1.75 20.33 -6.89
CA ARG A 196 -0.83 19.43 -6.19
C ARG A 196 -1.27 17.97 -6.25
N PHE A 197 -2.57 17.70 -6.10
CA PHE A 197 -3.13 16.36 -6.24
C PHE A 197 -2.86 15.76 -7.63
N LYS A 198 -3.14 16.51 -8.69
CA LYS A 198 -2.88 16.07 -10.08
C LYS A 198 -1.39 15.86 -10.37
N SER A 199 -0.50 16.57 -9.68
CA SER A 199 0.95 16.35 -9.77
C SER A 199 1.49 15.22 -8.87
N GLY A 200 0.63 14.65 -8.02
CA GLY A 200 1.00 13.69 -6.99
C GLY A 200 1.39 12.31 -7.53
N PRO A 201 2.11 11.50 -6.73
CA PRO A 201 2.49 10.14 -7.11
C PRO A 201 1.27 9.27 -7.47
N LEU A 202 0.20 9.36 -6.68
CA LEU A 202 -1.03 8.58 -6.89
C LEU A 202 -1.68 8.86 -8.25
N TYR A 203 -1.84 10.14 -8.62
CA TYR A 203 -2.46 10.52 -9.88
C TYR A 203 -1.61 10.07 -11.08
N ASN A 204 -0.29 10.24 -11.00
CA ASN A 204 0.65 9.80 -12.03
C ASN A 204 0.66 8.26 -12.19
N ASP A 205 0.58 7.53 -11.08
CA ASP A 205 0.49 6.08 -11.09
C ASP A 205 -0.81 5.61 -11.76
N SER A 206 -1.93 6.25 -11.43
CA SER A 206 -3.21 5.98 -12.08
C SER A 206 -3.15 6.24 -13.58
N TRP A 207 -2.55 7.36 -14.02
CA TRP A 207 -2.34 7.64 -15.44
C TRP A 207 -1.58 6.52 -16.16
N ARG A 208 -0.47 6.04 -15.59
CA ARG A 208 0.30 4.93 -16.17
C ARG A 208 -0.54 3.66 -16.26
N SER A 209 -1.34 3.38 -15.24
CA SER A 209 -2.23 2.23 -15.23
C SER A 209 -3.33 2.29 -16.27
N LEU A 210 -3.90 3.46 -16.52
CA LEU A 210 -4.90 3.64 -17.57
C LEU A 210 -4.36 3.24 -18.95
N ASN A 211 -3.13 3.62 -19.29
CA ASN A 211 -2.52 3.24 -20.58
C ASN A 211 -2.34 1.73 -20.74
N VAL A 212 -1.90 1.05 -19.67
CA VAL A 212 -1.74 -0.42 -19.70
C VAL A 212 -3.10 -1.11 -19.82
N ILE A 213 -4.12 -0.62 -19.10
CA ILE A 213 -5.48 -1.15 -19.17
C ILE A 213 -6.05 -0.96 -20.58
N ALA A 214 -5.93 0.23 -21.16
CA ALA A 214 -6.41 0.54 -22.50
C ALA A 214 -5.77 -0.37 -23.56
N ASP A 215 -4.46 -0.57 -23.50
CA ASP A 215 -3.73 -1.48 -24.39
C ASP A 215 -4.20 -2.94 -24.24
N LEU A 216 -4.34 -3.45 -23.01
CA LEU A 216 -4.84 -4.81 -22.78
C LEU A 216 -6.29 -4.99 -23.23
N LYS A 217 -7.14 -3.98 -23.06
CA LYS A 217 -8.55 -3.98 -23.52
C LYS A 217 -8.61 -4.02 -25.04
N LYS A 218 -7.85 -3.17 -25.73
CA LYS A 218 -7.75 -3.18 -27.19
C LYS A 218 -7.23 -4.52 -27.73
N GLN A 219 -6.25 -5.11 -27.04
CA GLN A 219 -5.75 -6.44 -27.41
C GLN A 219 -6.82 -7.51 -27.22
N SER A 220 -7.62 -7.46 -26.16
CA SER A 220 -8.65 -8.46 -25.87
C SER A 220 -9.80 -8.46 -26.88
N GLU A 221 -10.14 -7.30 -27.46
CA GLU A 221 -11.13 -7.19 -28.55
C GLU A 221 -10.73 -8.00 -29.81
N LEU A 222 -9.44 -8.23 -30.01
CA LEU A 222 -8.90 -9.04 -31.12
C LEU A 222 -8.77 -10.53 -30.76
N LYS A 223 -9.21 -10.92 -29.57
CA LYS A 223 -9.01 -12.26 -29.00
C LYS A 223 -10.36 -12.91 -28.73
N THR A 224 -10.38 -14.23 -28.80
CA THR A 224 -11.61 -15.02 -28.63
C THR A 224 -11.71 -15.70 -27.26
N ARG A 225 -10.57 -15.83 -26.56
CA ARG A 225 -10.47 -16.57 -25.30
C ARG A 225 -9.97 -15.71 -24.15
N PHE A 226 -9.16 -14.69 -24.45
CA PHE A 226 -8.70 -13.71 -23.48
C PHE A 226 -9.64 -12.51 -23.46
N GLY A 227 -10.09 -12.11 -22.27
CA GLY A 227 -10.89 -10.92 -22.04
C GLY A 227 -10.40 -10.16 -20.81
N ILE A 228 -10.57 -8.84 -20.83
CA ILE A 228 -10.32 -7.99 -19.67
C ILE A 228 -11.37 -6.88 -19.62
N ASP A 229 -11.93 -6.67 -18.43
CA ASP A 229 -12.75 -5.51 -18.11
C ASP A 229 -12.29 -4.91 -16.79
N VAL A 230 -12.35 -3.59 -16.71
CA VAL A 230 -11.87 -2.81 -15.56
C VAL A 230 -12.89 -1.76 -15.21
N ARG A 231 -13.29 -1.73 -13.94
CA ARG A 231 -14.21 -0.76 -13.37
C ARG A 231 -13.52 0.05 -12.28
N PHE A 232 -13.88 1.32 -12.21
CA PHE A 232 -13.41 2.22 -11.17
C PHE A 232 -14.56 2.55 -10.21
N VAL A 233 -14.28 2.71 -8.93
CA VAL A 233 -15.34 2.95 -7.92
C VAL A 233 -15.01 4.07 -6.96
N ASP A 234 -16.03 4.83 -6.57
CA ASP A 234 -15.96 5.81 -5.49
C ASP A 234 -16.12 5.12 -4.12
N HIS A 235 -15.34 4.07 -3.88
CA HIS A 235 -15.42 3.26 -2.67
C HIS A 235 -14.04 2.76 -2.25
N TRP A 236 -13.76 2.84 -0.96
CA TRP A 236 -12.53 2.31 -0.39
C TRP A 236 -12.57 0.78 -0.30
N PRO A 237 -11.61 0.05 -0.90
CA PRO A 237 -11.58 -1.40 -0.80
C PRO A 237 -11.27 -1.82 0.65
N SER A 238 -12.04 -2.76 1.18
CA SER A 238 -11.74 -3.40 2.46
C SER A 238 -10.48 -4.28 2.40
N VAL A 239 -10.23 -4.86 1.22
CA VAL A 239 -9.11 -5.76 0.97
C VAL A 239 -8.52 -5.56 -0.43
N TYR A 240 -7.21 -5.74 -0.53
CA TYR A 240 -6.55 -6.09 -1.77
C TYR A 240 -6.80 -7.57 -2.02
N MET A 241 -7.23 -7.91 -3.24
CA MET A 241 -7.61 -9.26 -3.60
C MET A 241 -7.08 -9.64 -4.98
N VAL A 242 -6.50 -10.83 -5.05
CA VAL A 242 -6.20 -11.55 -6.30
C VAL A 242 -6.86 -12.91 -6.19
N MET A 243 -7.86 -13.19 -7.01
CA MET A 243 -8.58 -14.45 -6.97
C MET A 243 -8.58 -15.12 -8.34
N THR A 244 -8.17 -16.38 -8.38
CA THR A 244 -8.26 -17.27 -9.54
C THR A 244 -9.33 -18.33 -9.27
N ALA A 245 -9.52 -19.28 -10.19
CA ALA A 245 -10.41 -20.42 -9.96
C ALA A 245 -10.04 -21.26 -8.71
N GLN A 246 -8.77 -21.27 -8.30
CA GLN A 246 -8.26 -22.15 -7.25
C GLN A 246 -7.77 -21.40 -6.00
N SER A 247 -7.27 -20.17 -6.15
CA SER A 247 -6.63 -19.42 -5.06
C SER A 247 -7.26 -18.04 -4.86
N ALA A 248 -7.37 -17.62 -3.60
CA ALA A 248 -7.69 -16.25 -3.22
C ALA A 248 -6.58 -15.70 -2.31
N PHE A 249 -5.87 -14.67 -2.78
CA PHE A 249 -4.86 -13.94 -2.03
C PHE A 249 -5.45 -12.65 -1.52
N ILE A 250 -5.39 -12.44 -0.21
CA ILE A 250 -6.10 -11.36 0.46
C ILE A 250 -5.13 -10.62 1.38
N GLU A 251 -5.16 -9.30 1.30
CA GLU A 251 -4.50 -8.40 2.25
C GLU A 251 -5.51 -7.36 2.70
N THR A 252 -5.60 -7.11 4.01
CA THR A 252 -6.45 -6.05 4.56
C THR A 252 -5.88 -4.67 4.24
N TYR A 253 -6.72 -3.77 3.71
CA TYR A 253 -6.32 -2.41 3.40
C TYR A 253 -6.38 -1.49 4.62
N HIS A 254 -5.45 -0.54 4.68
CA HIS A 254 -5.36 0.42 5.78
C HIS A 254 -4.95 1.80 5.27
N PHE A 255 -5.46 2.86 5.89
CA PHE A 255 -4.94 4.21 5.65
C PHE A 255 -3.68 4.45 6.48
N GLY A 256 -2.66 5.04 5.85
CA GLY A 256 -1.53 5.61 6.56
C GLY A 256 -0.21 5.36 5.87
N LYS A 257 0.85 5.73 6.58
CA LYS A 257 2.25 5.58 6.16
C LYS A 257 3.09 5.06 7.32
N PRO A 258 4.19 4.33 7.05
CA PRO A 258 5.13 3.96 8.10
C PRO A 258 5.74 5.20 8.77
N ASP A 259 5.92 5.17 10.09
CA ASP A 259 6.46 6.31 10.86
C ASP A 259 7.86 6.77 10.39
N SER A 260 8.65 5.83 9.87
CA SER A 260 10.02 6.08 9.39
C SER A 260 10.09 6.49 7.92
N SER A 261 8.96 6.56 7.21
CA SER A 261 8.98 6.86 5.78
C SER A 261 8.96 8.35 5.49
N LEU A 262 9.88 8.76 4.61
CA LEU A 262 10.06 10.16 4.20
C LEU A 262 9.41 10.46 2.83
N ASP A 263 8.79 9.46 2.22
CA ASP A 263 8.55 9.40 0.77
C ASP A 263 7.18 8.83 0.34
N GLY A 264 6.07 9.37 0.83
CA GLY A 264 4.73 9.05 0.30
C GLY A 264 4.38 7.56 0.21
N THR A 265 5.08 6.73 0.98
CA THR A 265 4.92 5.28 0.98
C THR A 265 3.73 4.93 1.85
N SER A 266 2.77 4.25 1.25
CA SER A 266 1.60 3.72 1.95
C SER A 266 1.98 2.51 2.79
N ILE A 267 1.22 2.25 3.85
CA ILE A 267 1.29 0.98 4.57
C ILE A 267 0.78 -0.22 3.74
N ASP A 268 0.09 0.04 2.64
CA ASP A 268 -0.36 -1.00 1.70
C ASP A 268 0.81 -1.85 1.20
N GLY A 269 0.60 -3.16 1.18
CA GLY A 269 1.59 -4.14 0.74
C GLY A 269 2.66 -4.48 1.78
N LEU A 270 2.62 -3.87 2.98
CA LEU A 270 3.56 -4.12 4.09
C LEU A 270 3.04 -5.10 5.14
N VAL A 271 1.74 -5.43 5.11
CA VAL A 271 1.15 -6.38 6.05
C VAL A 271 1.14 -7.80 5.44
N PRO A 272 1.07 -8.85 6.28
CA PRO A 272 0.98 -10.22 5.80
C PRO A 272 -0.21 -10.44 4.85
N MET A 273 -0.03 -11.33 3.88
CA MET A 273 -1.11 -11.79 3.01
C MET A 273 -1.65 -13.13 3.51
N PHE A 274 -2.92 -13.39 3.26
CA PHE A 274 -3.53 -14.69 3.48
C PHE A 274 -3.86 -15.34 2.13
N HIS A 275 -3.47 -16.60 1.97
CA HIS A 275 -3.82 -17.42 0.81
C HIS A 275 -4.88 -18.44 1.22
N PHE A 276 -6.06 -18.30 0.67
CA PHE A 276 -7.16 -19.24 0.83
C PHE A 276 -7.41 -20.03 -0.46
N GLY A 277 -8.05 -21.19 -0.34
CA GLY A 277 -8.66 -21.84 -1.49
C GLY A 277 -9.88 -21.04 -1.96
N SER A 278 -10.07 -20.87 -3.27
CA SER A 278 -11.20 -20.08 -3.81
C SER A 278 -12.56 -20.65 -3.44
N SER A 279 -12.66 -21.94 -3.13
CA SER A 279 -13.89 -22.59 -2.66
C SER A 279 -14.17 -22.39 -1.16
N SER A 280 -13.27 -21.77 -0.40
CA SER A 280 -13.49 -21.54 1.02
C SER A 280 -14.64 -20.56 1.26
N SER A 281 -15.33 -20.72 2.39
CA SER A 281 -16.44 -19.83 2.77
C SER A 281 -16.03 -18.36 2.76
N TYR A 282 -14.83 -18.04 3.25
CA TYR A 282 -14.33 -16.67 3.27
C TYR A 282 -14.06 -16.12 1.87
N ALA A 283 -13.41 -16.91 1.00
CA ALA A 283 -13.18 -16.51 -0.39
C ALA A 283 -14.51 -16.31 -1.16
N GLN A 284 -15.52 -17.14 -0.91
CA GLN A 284 -16.84 -17.01 -1.52
C GLN A 284 -17.57 -15.74 -1.06
N ILE A 285 -17.49 -15.37 0.21
CA ILE A 285 -18.05 -14.09 0.71
C ILE A 285 -17.37 -12.91 0.01
N LEU A 286 -16.05 -12.93 -0.14
CA LEU A 286 -15.34 -11.85 -0.85
C LEU A 286 -15.66 -11.81 -2.34
N ARG A 287 -15.86 -12.96 -2.98
CA ARG A 287 -16.36 -13.04 -4.37
C ARG A 287 -17.76 -12.46 -4.50
N GLN A 288 -18.66 -12.74 -3.56
CA GLN A 288 -20.00 -12.14 -3.53
C GLN A 288 -19.92 -10.62 -3.38
N HIS A 289 -19.07 -10.13 -2.47
CA HIS A 289 -18.80 -8.70 -2.30
C HIS A 289 -18.26 -8.07 -3.60
N PHE A 290 -17.26 -8.68 -4.23
CA PHE A 290 -16.72 -8.24 -5.51
C PHE A 290 -17.82 -8.16 -6.56
N ASN A 291 -18.61 -9.22 -6.72
CA ASN A 291 -19.70 -9.26 -7.71
C ASN A 291 -20.79 -8.22 -7.43
N TYR A 292 -21.07 -7.93 -6.16
CA TYR A 292 -22.02 -6.90 -5.78
C TYR A 292 -21.55 -5.51 -6.23
N ILE A 293 -20.30 -5.13 -5.93
CA ILE A 293 -19.72 -3.87 -6.42
C ILE A 293 -19.66 -3.88 -7.94
N TRP A 294 -19.16 -4.97 -8.52
CA TRP A 294 -19.05 -5.15 -9.97
C TRP A 294 -20.38 -4.93 -10.67
N SER A 295 -21.49 -5.40 -10.11
CA SER A 295 -22.81 -5.26 -10.73
C SER A 295 -23.26 -3.82 -10.98
N GLY A 296 -22.71 -2.85 -10.23
CA GLY A 296 -23.16 -1.44 -10.29
C GLY A 296 -24.60 -1.24 -9.80
N SER A 297 -25.21 -2.24 -9.14
CA SER A 297 -26.61 -2.18 -8.70
C SER A 297 -26.83 -1.29 -7.47
N ASN A 298 -25.76 -0.94 -6.75
CA ASN A 298 -25.86 -0.08 -5.57
C ASN A 298 -25.82 1.42 -5.98
N PRO A 299 -26.88 2.21 -5.73
CA PRO A 299 -26.93 3.62 -6.15
C PRO A 299 -25.96 4.53 -5.39
N HIS A 300 -25.38 4.07 -4.28
CA HIS A 300 -24.41 4.80 -3.46
C HIS A 300 -22.96 4.43 -3.76
N ILE A 301 -22.72 3.32 -4.48
CA ILE A 301 -21.39 2.90 -4.90
C ILE A 301 -21.31 3.11 -6.42
N LYS A 302 -20.91 4.32 -6.83
CA LYS A 302 -20.78 4.65 -8.24
C LYS A 302 -19.64 3.84 -8.86
N THR A 303 -19.94 3.25 -10.01
CA THR A 303 -18.98 2.54 -10.87
C THR A 303 -18.77 3.32 -12.14
N PHE A 304 -17.52 3.41 -12.61
CA PHE A 304 -17.13 4.12 -13.81
C PHE A 304 -16.37 3.20 -14.76
N SER A 305 -16.54 3.40 -16.06
CA SER A 305 -15.77 2.75 -17.10
C SER A 305 -14.38 3.37 -17.25
N LEU A 306 -13.54 2.72 -18.05
CA LEU A 306 -12.22 3.25 -18.41
C LEU A 306 -12.35 4.61 -19.13
N GLU A 307 -13.31 4.73 -20.03
CA GLU A 307 -13.55 5.90 -20.85
C GLU A 307 -13.98 7.10 -19.98
N GLU A 308 -14.90 6.89 -19.02
CA GLU A 308 -15.34 7.94 -18.09
C GLU A 308 -14.19 8.45 -17.21
N ILE A 309 -13.33 7.56 -16.72
CA ILE A 309 -12.16 7.95 -15.92
C ILE A 309 -11.10 8.67 -16.77
N ALA A 310 -10.88 8.21 -18.00
CA ALA A 310 -9.95 8.87 -18.91
C ALA A 310 -10.41 10.29 -19.24
N GLU A 311 -11.70 10.50 -19.50
CA GLU A 311 -12.27 11.83 -19.69
C GLU A 311 -12.08 12.70 -18.45
N ALA A 312 -12.43 12.18 -17.26
CA ALA A 312 -12.28 12.91 -16.00
C ALA A 312 -10.82 13.29 -15.69
N MET A 313 -9.86 12.44 -16.11
CA MET A 313 -8.43 12.69 -15.96
C MET A 313 -7.80 13.46 -17.12
N GLN A 314 -8.57 13.77 -18.18
CA GLN A 314 -8.11 14.41 -19.42
C GLN A 314 -7.02 13.60 -20.14
N VAL A 315 -7.18 12.27 -20.16
CA VAL A 315 -6.31 11.30 -20.84
C VAL A 315 -6.90 10.97 -22.22
N VAL A 316 -6.06 10.90 -23.25
CA VAL A 316 -6.43 10.39 -24.58
C VAL A 316 -5.60 9.13 -24.84
N PHE A 317 -6.28 8.03 -25.22
CA PHE A 317 -5.66 6.74 -25.54
C PHE A 317 -5.42 6.56 -27.05
#